data_AF-A0A562WV95-F1
#
_entry.id   AF-A0A562WV95-F1
#
_cell.length_a   1.000
_cell.length_b   1.000
_cell.length_c   1.000
_cell.angle_alpha   90.00
_cell.angle_beta   90.00
_cell.angle_gamma   90.00
#
_symmetry.space_group_name_H-M   'P 1'
#
loop_
_entity.id
_entity.type
_entity.pdbx_description
1 polymer ?
#
loop_
_entity_poly.entity_id
_entity_poly.type
_entity_poly.pdbx_seq_one_letter_code
_entity_poly.pdbx_strand_id
1 'polypeptide(L)'
;MDPTDYKTLEIREFIGRHADTLRGDYADIAYDILYLLDTEGGVSSISTEHIKGDPARWKIHSEPQFEKLAMVTVRQHCIDTADRIVQLVDDSGLMRPIALIAALSHDIGKIPRLYNRDLGISHKRAHAASSAKVLTALLLPGRLPEREAELILSAVNRHHNPEDSGHLLDILKRADALARFDEGADFQSAKETVAQQTEPKPIRRSKRNDEYIPRPIDRKLLPFWNIPEYLRILAEHVNAPTHDYVESFSTKQGICYFYPKILFAALHDLCTNHRSIIADIWSASEQRQSDAASFVAGELLAAGAIATDLIPPGRTGGMFWINFKGRVVPSRTHYLVPIRATYLTSDLDLLERRKKWRLSARISYVTPVKPSVNVLREGGSHEDESE
;
A
#
# COMPACT_ATOMS: atom_id res chain seq x y z
N MET A 1 -25.48 -1.33 -19.90
CA MET A 1 -25.56 -0.20 -20.87
C MET A 1 -25.01 -0.68 -22.20
N ASP A 2 -25.54 -0.16 -23.31
CA ASP A 2 -24.99 -0.44 -24.64
C ASP A 2 -23.76 0.47 -24.87
N PRO A 3 -22.61 -0.03 -25.34
CA PRO A 3 -21.48 0.83 -25.72
C PRO A 3 -21.85 1.97 -26.68
N THR A 4 -22.96 1.89 -27.42
CA THR A 4 -23.43 3.01 -28.25
C THR A 4 -24.00 4.20 -27.48
N ASP A 5 -24.25 4.05 -26.18
CA ASP A 5 -24.81 5.11 -25.31
C ASP A 5 -23.80 6.23 -24.99
N TYR A 6 -22.51 6.00 -25.28
CA TYR A 6 -21.43 6.95 -25.04
C TYR A 6 -21.11 7.81 -26.28
N LYS A 7 -20.98 9.11 -26.07
CA LYS A 7 -20.70 10.11 -27.11
C LYS A 7 -19.25 10.06 -27.58
N THR A 8 -18.31 9.83 -26.67
CA THR A 8 -16.87 9.83 -26.98
C THR A 8 -16.43 8.46 -27.49
N LEU A 9 -15.77 8.43 -28.67
CA LEU A 9 -15.22 7.19 -29.26
C LEU A 9 -14.25 6.47 -28.33
N GLU A 10 -13.36 7.22 -27.67
CA GLU A 10 -12.37 6.72 -26.72
C GLU A 10 -13.00 5.86 -25.61
N ILE A 11 -14.13 6.30 -25.03
CA ILE A 11 -14.83 5.53 -23.99
C ILE A 11 -15.39 4.22 -24.55
N ARG A 12 -15.91 4.25 -25.77
CA ARG A 12 -16.44 3.04 -26.43
C ARG A 12 -15.33 2.03 -26.71
N GLU A 13 -14.18 2.50 -27.16
CA GLU A 13 -12.99 1.68 -27.38
C GLU A 13 -12.46 1.12 -26.06
N PHE A 14 -12.40 1.93 -25.01
CA PHE A 14 -12.01 1.50 -23.66
C PHE A 14 -12.92 0.39 -23.13
N ILE A 15 -14.23 0.56 -23.24
CA ILE A 15 -15.21 -0.47 -22.85
C ILE A 15 -14.97 -1.76 -23.64
N GLY A 16 -14.75 -1.66 -24.95
CA GLY A 16 -14.43 -2.81 -25.79
C GLY A 16 -13.16 -3.54 -25.36
N ARG A 17 -12.08 -2.81 -25.04
CA ARG A 17 -10.81 -3.40 -24.57
C ARG A 17 -10.94 -4.14 -23.24
N HIS A 18 -11.81 -3.65 -22.34
CA HIS A 18 -11.91 -4.15 -20.96
C HIS A 18 -13.19 -4.93 -20.66
N ALA A 19 -13.98 -5.27 -21.69
CA ALA A 19 -15.27 -5.96 -21.54
C ALA A 19 -15.16 -7.31 -20.81
N ASP A 20 -14.06 -8.05 -21.01
CA ASP A 20 -13.85 -9.32 -20.31
C ASP A 20 -13.54 -9.17 -18.82
N THR A 21 -12.97 -8.03 -18.44
CA THR A 21 -12.58 -7.71 -17.06
C THR A 21 -13.74 -7.11 -16.27
N LEU A 22 -14.51 -6.21 -16.89
CA LEU A 22 -15.64 -5.53 -16.26
C LEU A 22 -16.90 -6.38 -16.40
N ARG A 23 -17.25 -7.12 -15.35
CA ARG A 23 -18.46 -7.97 -15.28
C ARG A 23 -19.26 -7.69 -14.00
N GLY A 24 -20.58 -7.92 -14.07
CA GLY A 24 -21.49 -7.76 -12.93
C GLY A 24 -21.44 -6.35 -12.34
N ASP A 25 -21.48 -6.24 -11.01
CA ASP A 25 -21.52 -4.96 -10.31
C ASP A 25 -20.35 -4.03 -10.65
N TYR A 26 -19.15 -4.58 -10.91
CA TYR A 26 -17.99 -3.77 -11.31
C TYR A 26 -18.18 -3.12 -12.69
N ALA A 27 -18.86 -3.81 -13.61
CA ALA A 27 -19.17 -3.26 -14.92
C ALA A 27 -20.12 -2.07 -14.79
N ASP A 28 -21.20 -2.25 -14.02
CA ASP A 28 -22.19 -1.20 -13.84
C ASP A 28 -21.57 0.04 -13.17
N ILE A 29 -20.71 -0.14 -12.17
CA ILE A 29 -20.00 0.97 -11.52
C ILE A 29 -19.06 1.67 -12.50
N ALA A 30 -18.25 0.91 -13.23
CA ALA A 30 -17.33 1.45 -14.22
C ALA A 30 -18.08 2.22 -15.32
N TYR A 31 -19.23 1.71 -15.76
CA TYR A 31 -20.08 2.34 -16.76
C TYR A 31 -20.69 3.65 -16.29
N ASP A 32 -21.13 3.74 -15.03
CA ASP A 32 -21.61 4.99 -14.45
C ASP A 32 -20.49 6.03 -14.32
N ILE A 33 -19.28 5.61 -13.93
CA ILE A 33 -18.11 6.49 -13.89
C ILE A 33 -17.75 6.97 -15.30
N LEU A 34 -17.70 6.07 -16.27
CA LEU A 34 -17.42 6.41 -17.67
C LEU A 34 -18.49 7.35 -18.24
N TYR A 35 -19.76 7.17 -17.87
CA TYR A 35 -20.83 8.07 -18.30
C TYR A 35 -20.66 9.48 -17.71
N LEU A 36 -20.28 9.56 -16.43
CA LEU A 36 -19.93 10.81 -15.77
C LEU A 36 -18.72 11.48 -16.45
N LEU A 37 -17.68 10.72 -16.80
CA LEU A 37 -16.51 11.23 -17.51
C LEU A 37 -16.85 11.69 -18.94
N ASP A 38 -17.72 10.96 -19.64
CA ASP A 38 -18.17 11.30 -20.99
C ASP A 38 -18.92 12.63 -21.03
N THR A 39 -19.78 12.85 -20.03
CA THR A 39 -20.68 13.99 -19.95
C THR A 39 -20.04 15.22 -19.32
N GLU A 40 -19.25 15.05 -18.26
CA GLU A 40 -18.75 16.14 -17.42
C GLU A 40 -17.21 16.19 -17.32
N GLY A 41 -16.51 15.16 -17.79
CA GLY A 41 -15.05 15.01 -17.67
C GLY A 41 -14.22 15.83 -18.67
N GLY A 42 -14.85 16.65 -19.53
CA GLY A 42 -14.18 17.52 -20.50
C GLY A 42 -13.44 18.73 -19.91
N VAL A 43 -13.28 18.78 -18.59
CA VAL A 43 -12.53 19.82 -17.87
C VAL A 43 -11.04 19.46 -17.78
N SER A 44 -10.16 20.44 -17.57
CA SER A 44 -8.71 20.20 -17.46
C SER A 44 -8.38 19.25 -16.30
N SER A 45 -7.45 18.33 -16.54
CA SER A 45 -6.96 17.36 -15.55
C SER A 45 -5.98 17.97 -14.56
N ILE A 46 -5.55 19.22 -14.75
CA ILE A 46 -4.66 19.92 -13.82
C ILE A 46 -5.39 21.08 -13.13
N SER A 47 -5.20 21.20 -11.82
CA SER A 47 -5.83 22.25 -11.04
C SER A 47 -5.01 23.54 -11.11
N THR A 48 -5.63 24.63 -11.59
CA THR A 48 -5.00 25.97 -11.67
C THR A 48 -5.01 26.74 -10.35
N GLU A 49 -5.37 26.11 -9.23
CA GLU A 49 -5.63 26.81 -7.95
C GLU A 49 -4.34 27.30 -7.26
N HIS A 50 -3.20 26.65 -7.47
CA HIS A 50 -1.92 27.07 -6.90
C HIS A 50 -1.31 28.32 -7.56
N ILE A 51 -2.02 28.92 -8.52
CA ILE A 51 -1.55 30.04 -9.37
C ILE A 51 -1.92 31.40 -8.77
N LYS A 52 -3.00 31.49 -7.98
CA LYS A 52 -3.46 32.77 -7.43
C LYS A 52 -2.64 33.16 -6.20
N GLY A 53 -1.50 33.81 -6.44
CA GLY A 53 -0.75 34.54 -5.40
C GLY A 53 0.77 34.50 -5.49
N ASP A 54 1.35 33.68 -6.37
CA ASP A 54 2.80 33.51 -6.48
C ASP A 54 3.30 33.75 -7.92
N PRO A 55 3.91 34.91 -8.21
CA PRO A 55 4.50 35.24 -9.52
C PRO A 55 5.62 34.27 -9.97
N ALA A 56 6.28 33.57 -9.04
CA ALA A 56 7.32 32.59 -9.39
C ALA A 56 6.71 31.29 -9.95
N ARG A 57 5.51 30.91 -9.50
CA ARG A 57 4.78 29.76 -10.05
C ARG A 57 4.13 30.07 -11.40
N TRP A 58 3.77 31.34 -11.65
CA TRP A 58 3.33 31.78 -12.97
C TRP A 58 4.33 31.44 -14.08
N LYS A 59 5.65 31.52 -13.80
CA LYS A 59 6.70 31.12 -14.76
C LYS A 59 6.66 29.64 -15.14
N ILE A 60 6.39 28.74 -14.17
CA ILE A 60 6.24 27.29 -14.38
C ILE A 60 5.01 27.00 -15.25
N HIS A 61 3.95 27.80 -15.11
CA HIS A 61 2.70 27.66 -15.88
C HIS A 61 2.76 28.26 -17.29
N SER A 62 3.82 29.01 -17.62
CA SER A 62 4.12 29.49 -18.97
C SER A 62 5.14 28.61 -19.71
N GLU A 63 5.46 27.44 -19.17
CA GLU A 63 6.27 26.44 -19.87
C GLU A 63 5.38 25.65 -20.86
N PRO A 64 5.87 25.36 -22.09
CA PRO A 64 5.12 24.62 -23.11
C PRO A 64 4.55 23.27 -22.66
N GLN A 65 5.11 22.69 -21.59
CA GLN A 65 4.66 21.44 -20.99
C GLN A 65 3.38 21.61 -20.17
N PHE A 66 3.26 22.73 -19.44
CA PHE A 66 2.04 23.03 -18.69
C PHE A 66 0.85 23.29 -19.63
N GLU A 67 1.10 23.98 -20.76
CA GLU A 67 0.07 24.17 -21.79
C GLU A 67 -0.40 22.84 -22.38
N LYS A 68 0.51 21.88 -22.61
CA LYS A 68 0.15 20.54 -23.07
C LYS A 68 -0.68 19.78 -22.04
N LEU A 69 -0.26 19.76 -20.78
CA LEU A 69 -1.00 19.09 -19.69
C LEU A 69 -2.36 19.76 -19.44
N ALA A 70 -2.48 21.08 -19.65
CA ALA A 70 -3.73 21.80 -19.49
C ALA A 70 -4.80 21.37 -20.51
N MET A 71 -4.37 20.93 -21.70
CA MET A 71 -5.24 20.39 -22.74
C MET A 71 -5.72 18.96 -22.44
N VAL A 72 -5.05 18.24 -21.54
CA VAL A 72 -5.49 16.91 -21.12
C VAL A 72 -6.70 17.05 -20.21
N THR A 73 -7.82 16.46 -20.63
CA THR A 73 -9.06 16.48 -19.85
C THR A 73 -9.05 15.45 -18.72
N VAL A 74 -9.87 15.62 -17.68
CA VAL A 74 -10.05 14.62 -16.62
C VAL A 74 -10.49 13.28 -17.21
N ARG A 75 -11.37 13.30 -18.22
CA ARG A 75 -11.78 12.09 -18.94
C ARG A 75 -10.57 11.36 -19.53
N GLN A 76 -9.77 12.06 -20.35
CA GLN A 76 -8.60 11.49 -21.01
C GLN A 76 -7.63 10.91 -19.97
N HIS A 77 -7.29 11.71 -18.95
CA HIS A 77 -6.35 11.31 -17.91
C HIS A 77 -6.81 10.07 -17.11
N CYS A 78 -8.10 10.00 -16.75
CA CYS A 78 -8.65 8.84 -16.05
C CYS A 78 -8.62 7.57 -16.92
N ILE A 79 -8.90 7.69 -18.23
CA ILE A 79 -8.86 6.57 -19.18
C ILE A 79 -7.42 6.09 -19.39
N ASP A 80 -6.49 7.01 -19.62
CA ASP A 80 -5.06 6.69 -19.80
C ASP A 80 -4.48 6.05 -18.52
N THR A 81 -4.83 6.58 -17.35
CA THR A 81 -4.47 5.99 -16.05
C THR A 81 -5.03 4.58 -15.91
N ALA A 82 -6.28 4.34 -16.34
CA ALA A 82 -6.89 3.02 -16.28
C ALA A 82 -6.23 2.03 -17.26
N ASP A 83 -5.83 2.46 -18.46
CA ASP A 83 -5.06 1.61 -19.37
C ASP A 83 -3.68 1.25 -18.81
N ARG A 84 -3.02 2.19 -18.10
CA ARG A 84 -1.77 1.91 -17.39
C ARG A 84 -1.96 0.99 -16.19
N ILE A 85 -3.08 1.11 -15.46
CA ILE A 85 -3.31 0.27 -14.29
C ILE A 85 -3.46 -1.21 -14.67
N VAL A 86 -4.09 -1.49 -15.82
CA VAL A 86 -4.26 -2.87 -16.32
C VAL A 86 -2.92 -3.53 -16.67
N GLN A 87 -1.91 -2.74 -17.07
CA GLN A 87 -0.55 -3.23 -17.33
C GLN A 87 0.25 -3.51 -16.04
N LEU A 88 -0.18 -2.92 -14.92
CA LEU A 88 0.48 -3.06 -13.61
C LEU A 88 -0.19 -4.10 -12.71
N VAL A 89 -1.40 -4.54 -13.07
CA VAL A 89 -2.18 -5.52 -12.32
C VAL A 89 -2.25 -6.82 -13.12
N ASP A 90 -1.87 -7.92 -12.48
CA ASP A 90 -1.94 -9.25 -13.08
C ASP A 90 -3.37 -9.64 -13.49
N ASP A 91 -3.48 -10.49 -14.52
CA ASP A 91 -4.75 -10.98 -15.10
C ASP A 91 -5.63 -11.80 -14.12
N SER A 92 -5.17 -12.07 -12.90
CA SER A 92 -5.82 -13.02 -11.98
C SER A 92 -6.64 -12.34 -10.88
N GLY A 93 -7.94 -12.66 -10.82
CA GLY A 93 -8.83 -12.34 -9.71
C GLY A 93 -9.49 -10.95 -9.76
N LEU A 94 -9.99 -10.50 -8.61
CA LEU A 94 -10.81 -9.29 -8.47
C LEU A 94 -10.01 -7.98 -8.45
N MET A 95 -8.68 -8.04 -8.41
CA MET A 95 -7.85 -6.84 -8.30
C MET A 95 -7.96 -5.94 -9.53
N ARG A 96 -8.07 -6.53 -10.73
CA ARG A 96 -8.16 -5.74 -11.97
C ARG A 96 -9.45 -4.90 -12.07
N PRO A 97 -10.67 -5.44 -11.89
CA PRO A 97 -11.87 -4.60 -11.90
C PRO A 97 -11.87 -3.55 -10.77
N ILE A 98 -11.35 -3.88 -9.58
CA ILE A 98 -11.18 -2.92 -8.48
C ILE A 98 -10.23 -1.78 -8.86
N ALA A 99 -9.09 -2.12 -9.47
CA ALA A 99 -8.09 -1.15 -9.91
C ALA A 99 -8.61 -0.25 -11.02
N LEU A 100 -9.35 -0.80 -11.98
CA LEU A 100 -10.02 -0.03 -13.02
C LEU A 100 -10.98 1.01 -12.42
N ILE A 101 -11.82 0.63 -11.46
CA ILE A 101 -12.73 1.58 -10.80
C ILE A 101 -11.93 2.68 -10.09
N ALA A 102 -10.87 2.32 -9.36
CA ALA A 102 -10.02 3.30 -8.68
C ALA A 102 -9.37 4.28 -9.66
N ALA A 103 -8.80 3.79 -10.77
CA ALA A 103 -8.18 4.61 -11.80
C ALA A 103 -9.18 5.55 -12.49
N LEU A 104 -10.34 5.03 -12.90
CA LEU A 104 -11.36 5.83 -13.57
C LEU A 104 -11.94 6.93 -12.67
N SER A 105 -11.95 6.71 -11.36
CA SER A 105 -12.59 7.62 -10.39
C SER A 105 -11.66 8.54 -9.63
N HIS A 106 -10.33 8.33 -9.66
CA HIS A 106 -9.42 9.01 -8.73
C HIS A 106 -9.46 10.54 -8.83
N ASP A 107 -9.72 11.07 -10.02
CA ASP A 107 -9.66 12.50 -10.35
C ASP A 107 -11.04 13.15 -10.61
N ILE A 108 -12.15 12.43 -10.47
CA ILE A 108 -13.51 12.96 -10.74
C ILE A 108 -13.88 14.12 -9.81
N GLY A 109 -13.22 14.23 -8.64
CA GLY A 109 -13.35 15.36 -7.72
C GLY A 109 -12.91 16.71 -8.30
N LYS A 110 -12.30 16.74 -9.50
CA LYS A 110 -11.99 17.96 -10.26
C LYS A 110 -13.19 18.48 -11.07
N ILE A 111 -14.24 17.68 -11.25
CA ILE A 111 -15.41 18.01 -12.06
C ILE A 111 -16.31 19.03 -11.32
N PRO A 112 -16.48 20.27 -11.85
CA PRO A 112 -17.20 21.31 -11.13
C PRO A 112 -18.68 21.03 -10.90
N ARG A 113 -19.32 20.27 -11.79
CA ARG A 113 -20.73 19.91 -11.69
C ARG A 113 -21.05 19.07 -10.45
N LEU A 114 -20.04 18.39 -9.91
CA LEU A 114 -20.16 17.54 -8.71
C LEU A 114 -19.97 18.31 -7.41
N TYR A 115 -19.59 19.60 -7.47
CA TYR A 115 -19.42 20.40 -6.27
C TYR A 115 -20.74 20.58 -5.54
N ASN A 116 -20.78 20.06 -4.33
CA ASN A 116 -21.94 20.04 -3.47
C ASN A 116 -21.49 20.31 -2.04
N ARG A 117 -21.94 21.45 -1.49
CA ARG A 117 -21.54 21.90 -0.16
C ARG A 117 -22.04 20.97 0.94
N ASP A 118 -23.22 20.39 0.78
CA ASP A 118 -23.84 19.51 1.79
C ASP A 118 -23.11 18.17 1.87
N LEU A 119 -22.58 17.70 0.74
CA LEU A 119 -21.69 16.53 0.68
C LEU A 119 -20.21 16.91 0.97
N GLY A 120 -19.92 18.20 1.12
CA GLY A 120 -18.59 18.77 1.31
C GLY A 120 -17.62 18.45 0.18
N ILE A 121 -18.12 18.43 -1.06
CA ILE A 121 -17.38 18.31 -2.32
C ILE A 121 -17.21 19.73 -2.87
N SER A 122 -15.97 20.19 -3.05
CA SER A 122 -15.72 21.57 -3.49
C SER A 122 -14.35 21.71 -4.13
N HIS A 123 -14.20 22.69 -5.02
CA HIS A 123 -12.91 23.09 -5.60
C HIS A 123 -11.82 23.35 -4.55
N LYS A 124 -12.15 24.00 -3.42
CA LYS A 124 -11.20 24.34 -2.34
C LYS A 124 -10.63 23.15 -1.57
N ARG A 125 -11.14 21.94 -1.81
CA ARG A 125 -10.72 20.73 -1.12
C ARG A 125 -9.83 19.92 -2.07
N ALA A 126 -8.82 19.25 -1.51
CA ALA A 126 -7.99 18.32 -2.27
C ALA A 126 -8.88 17.37 -3.09
N HIS A 127 -8.66 17.31 -4.39
CA HIS A 127 -9.56 16.61 -5.30
C HIS A 127 -9.64 15.11 -4.98
N ALA A 128 -8.57 14.50 -4.47
CA ALA A 128 -8.57 13.13 -3.95
C ALA A 128 -9.70 12.89 -2.93
N ALA A 129 -9.86 13.80 -1.97
CA ALA A 129 -10.92 13.72 -0.98
C ALA A 129 -12.31 14.03 -1.54
N SER A 130 -12.39 14.91 -2.55
CA SER A 130 -13.63 15.17 -3.28
C SER A 130 -14.06 13.95 -4.12
N SER A 131 -13.13 13.27 -4.80
CA SER A 131 -13.37 12.06 -5.58
C SER A 131 -13.87 10.92 -4.70
N ALA A 132 -13.24 10.70 -3.54
CA ALA A 132 -13.68 9.68 -2.59
C ALA A 132 -15.12 9.95 -2.10
N LYS A 133 -15.47 11.22 -1.85
CA LYS A 133 -16.83 11.60 -1.46
C LYS A 133 -17.87 11.38 -2.55
N VAL A 134 -17.53 11.67 -3.81
CA VAL A 134 -18.40 11.36 -4.96
C VAL A 134 -18.67 9.86 -5.00
N LEU A 135 -17.63 9.04 -4.87
CA LEU A 135 -17.76 7.58 -4.84
C LEU A 135 -18.65 7.09 -3.69
N THR A 136 -18.38 7.55 -2.47
CA THR A 136 -19.15 7.18 -1.27
C THR A 136 -20.61 7.62 -1.34
N ALA A 137 -20.91 8.79 -1.91
CA ALA A 137 -22.26 9.33 -1.90
C ALA A 137 -23.12 8.86 -3.07
N LEU A 138 -22.51 8.61 -4.25
CA LEU A 138 -23.26 8.47 -5.50
C LEU A 138 -23.04 7.15 -6.22
N LEU A 139 -21.86 6.53 -6.13
CA LEU A 139 -21.47 5.50 -7.09
C LEU A 139 -21.25 4.11 -6.48
N LEU A 140 -20.87 4.02 -5.20
CA LEU A 140 -20.58 2.74 -4.52
C LEU A 140 -21.64 2.21 -3.53
N PRO A 141 -22.55 3.01 -2.92
CA PRO A 141 -23.48 2.48 -1.92
C PRO A 141 -24.28 1.25 -2.37
N GLY A 142 -24.14 0.15 -1.63
CA GLY A 142 -24.91 -1.08 -1.85
C GLY A 142 -24.53 -1.91 -3.09
N ARG A 143 -23.43 -1.56 -3.78
CA ARG A 143 -23.05 -2.19 -5.06
C ARG A 143 -21.83 -3.10 -4.96
N LEU A 144 -20.97 -2.92 -3.96
CA LEU A 144 -19.81 -3.79 -3.73
C LEU A 144 -19.78 -4.26 -2.26
N PRO A 145 -19.14 -5.41 -1.99
CA PRO A 145 -18.73 -5.76 -0.64
C PRO A 145 -17.95 -4.61 0.02
N GLU A 146 -18.24 -4.35 1.30
CA GLU A 146 -17.67 -3.22 2.06
C GLU A 146 -16.15 -3.15 1.96
N ARG A 147 -15.47 -4.29 2.09
CA ARG A 147 -14.01 -4.40 1.98
C ARG A 147 -13.46 -3.89 0.63
N GLU A 148 -14.17 -4.13 -0.46
CA GLU A 148 -13.74 -3.73 -1.81
C GLU A 148 -14.01 -2.25 -2.05
N ALA A 149 -15.18 -1.77 -1.61
CA ALA A 149 -15.51 -0.36 -1.65
C ALA A 149 -14.51 0.47 -0.82
N GLU A 150 -14.18 0.02 0.40
CA GLU A 150 -13.17 0.66 1.25
C GLU A 150 -11.79 0.68 0.61
N LEU A 151 -11.38 -0.41 -0.05
CA LEU A 151 -10.09 -0.47 -0.74
C LEU A 151 -9.99 0.60 -1.84
N ILE A 152 -11.03 0.75 -2.65
CA ILE A 152 -11.12 1.78 -3.71
C ILE A 152 -11.12 3.18 -3.08
N LEU A 153 -12.01 3.43 -2.11
CA LEU A 153 -12.15 4.73 -1.45
C LEU A 153 -10.84 5.17 -0.79
N SER A 154 -10.14 4.23 -0.15
CA SER A 154 -8.89 4.47 0.54
C SER A 154 -7.75 4.80 -0.42
N ALA A 155 -7.67 4.12 -1.57
CA ALA A 155 -6.70 4.44 -2.61
C ALA A 155 -6.98 5.80 -3.25
N VAL A 156 -8.23 6.06 -3.63
CA VAL A 156 -8.65 7.33 -4.25
C VAL A 156 -8.47 8.51 -3.30
N ASN A 157 -8.80 8.39 -2.02
CA ASN A 157 -8.65 9.50 -1.07
C ASN A 157 -7.19 9.89 -0.79
N ARG A 158 -6.25 8.95 -0.96
CA ARG A 158 -4.85 9.08 -0.51
C ARG A 158 -3.82 9.17 -1.63
N HIS A 159 -4.23 9.14 -2.90
CA HIS A 159 -3.30 9.05 -4.03
C HIS A 159 -2.33 10.23 -4.18
N HIS A 160 -2.63 11.41 -3.63
CA HIS A 160 -1.67 12.55 -3.59
C HIS A 160 -0.73 12.55 -2.38
N ASN A 161 -0.98 11.75 -1.35
CA ASN A 161 -0.14 11.76 -0.15
C ASN A 161 1.10 10.87 -0.38
N PRO A 162 2.32 11.43 -0.53
CA PRO A 162 3.49 10.63 -0.88
C PRO A 162 3.86 9.61 0.20
N GLU A 163 3.51 9.87 1.47
CA GLU A 163 3.86 9.03 2.62
C GLU A 163 2.91 7.83 2.81
N ASP A 164 1.73 7.83 2.17
CA ASP A 164 0.80 6.71 2.27
C ASP A 164 1.16 5.60 1.26
N SER A 165 1.25 4.35 1.72
CA SER A 165 1.37 3.18 0.85
C SER A 165 0.22 2.18 1.02
N GLY A 166 0.15 1.25 0.08
CA GLY A 166 -0.83 0.18 0.05
C GLY A 166 -0.94 -0.37 -1.35
N HIS A 167 -1.16 -1.67 -1.52
CA HIS A 167 -1.01 -2.31 -2.83
C HIS A 167 -1.77 -1.62 -3.98
N LEU A 168 -3.07 -1.36 -3.81
CA LEU A 168 -3.87 -0.64 -4.81
C LEU A 168 -3.46 0.85 -4.93
N LEU A 169 -3.12 1.49 -3.82
CA LEU A 169 -2.67 2.90 -3.80
C LEU A 169 -1.36 3.09 -4.56
N ASP A 170 -0.39 2.20 -4.37
CA ASP A 170 0.92 2.24 -5.01
C ASP A 170 0.79 1.98 -6.51
N ILE A 171 -0.06 1.02 -6.89
CA ILE A 171 -0.38 0.73 -8.28
C ILE A 171 -1.07 1.95 -8.93
N LEU A 172 -2.05 2.56 -8.26
CA LEU A 172 -2.76 3.74 -8.76
C LEU A 172 -1.82 4.93 -8.96
N LYS A 173 -0.98 5.24 -7.97
CA LYS A 173 0.04 6.31 -8.06
C LYS A 173 1.01 6.08 -9.22
N ARG A 174 1.43 4.83 -9.41
CA ARG A 174 2.34 4.47 -10.50
C ARG A 174 1.65 4.58 -11.86
N ALA A 175 0.39 4.16 -11.96
CA ALA A 175 -0.40 4.29 -13.19
C ALA A 175 -0.62 5.76 -13.56
N ASP A 176 -1.00 6.60 -12.58
CA ASP A 176 -1.18 8.05 -12.74
C ASP A 176 0.13 8.71 -13.23
N ALA A 177 1.26 8.40 -12.57
CA ALA A 177 2.56 8.92 -12.99
C ALA A 177 2.96 8.49 -14.41
N LEU A 178 2.63 7.26 -14.83
CA LEU A 178 2.89 6.77 -16.18
C LEU A 178 1.98 7.45 -17.21
N ALA A 179 0.70 7.66 -16.90
CA ALA A 179 -0.22 8.40 -17.77
C ALA A 179 0.28 9.84 -17.97
N ARG A 180 0.69 10.52 -16.88
CA ARG A 180 1.29 11.87 -16.95
C ARG A 180 2.53 11.92 -17.83
N PHE A 181 3.35 10.87 -17.78
CA PHE A 181 4.52 10.76 -18.64
C PHE A 181 4.13 10.69 -20.13
N ASP A 182 3.11 9.89 -20.48
CA ASP A 182 2.63 9.77 -21.86
C ASP A 182 1.96 11.05 -22.38
N GLU A 183 1.28 11.77 -21.49
CA GLU A 183 0.64 13.07 -21.75
C GLU A 183 1.66 14.19 -22.06
N GLY A 184 2.95 13.94 -21.83
CA GLY A 184 4.04 14.86 -22.14
C GLY A 184 4.56 15.67 -20.95
N ALA A 185 4.35 15.19 -19.71
CA ALA A 185 5.10 15.69 -18.56
C ALA A 185 6.61 15.31 -18.68
N ASP A 186 7.51 16.18 -18.23
CA ASP A 186 8.94 15.93 -18.40
C ASP A 186 9.41 14.64 -17.71
N PHE A 187 10.35 13.96 -18.37
CA PHE A 187 10.98 12.71 -17.92
C PHE A 187 11.60 12.84 -16.52
N GLN A 188 11.96 14.06 -16.10
CA GLN A 188 12.56 14.37 -14.80
C GLN A 188 11.52 14.51 -13.67
N SER A 189 10.38 15.16 -13.93
CA SER A 189 9.26 15.20 -12.96
C SER A 189 8.58 13.83 -12.80
N ALA A 190 8.45 13.06 -13.88
CA ALA A 190 7.92 11.69 -13.83
C ALA A 190 8.93 10.71 -13.20
N LYS A 191 10.24 10.85 -13.46
CA LYS A 191 11.28 10.08 -12.74
C LYS A 191 11.38 10.48 -11.27
N GLU A 192 11.11 11.71 -10.85
CA GLU A 192 11.12 12.01 -9.42
C GLU A 192 9.97 11.30 -8.68
N THR A 193 8.85 11.06 -9.35
CA THR A 193 7.73 10.25 -8.81
C THR A 193 7.99 8.74 -8.92
N VAL A 194 8.60 8.26 -10.03
CA VAL A 194 8.82 6.83 -10.30
C VAL A 194 10.18 6.30 -9.75
N ALA A 195 11.27 7.06 -9.86
CA ALA A 195 12.60 6.68 -9.38
C ALA A 195 12.75 6.81 -7.85
N GLN A 196 11.87 7.56 -7.17
CA GLN A 196 11.75 7.44 -5.71
C GLN A 196 11.18 6.10 -5.25
N GLN A 197 10.59 5.31 -6.16
CA GLN A 197 9.94 4.03 -5.85
C GLN A 197 10.66 2.80 -6.44
N THR A 198 11.65 2.96 -7.34
CA THR A 198 12.34 1.81 -7.97
C THR A 198 13.85 1.69 -7.71
N GLU A 199 14.54 2.71 -7.20
CA GLU A 199 15.90 2.54 -6.69
C GLU A 199 15.88 2.41 -5.16
N PRO A 200 16.60 1.45 -4.55
CA PRO A 200 16.84 1.51 -3.11
C PRO A 200 17.68 2.75 -2.87
N LYS A 201 17.04 3.86 -2.48
CA LYS A 201 17.75 5.04 -1.97
C LYS A 201 18.75 4.50 -0.95
N PRO A 202 20.07 4.78 -1.09
CA PRO A 202 20.99 4.51 0.01
C PRO A 202 20.37 5.16 1.23
N ILE A 203 20.38 4.45 2.36
CA ILE A 203 19.82 4.91 3.63
C ILE A 203 20.46 6.26 3.97
N ARG A 204 19.90 7.34 3.43
CA ARG A 204 20.04 8.67 3.95
C ARG A 204 19.27 8.56 5.23
N ARG A 205 20.01 8.33 6.32
CA ARG A 205 19.55 8.58 7.68
C ARG A 205 18.74 9.87 7.59
N SER A 206 17.43 9.73 7.64
CA SER A 206 16.56 10.88 7.81
C SER A 206 17.13 11.61 9.00
N LYS A 207 17.34 12.92 8.84
CA LYS A 207 17.53 13.78 10.00
C LYS A 207 16.32 13.51 10.90
N ARG A 208 16.55 12.83 12.03
CA ARG A 208 15.66 12.86 13.19
C ARG A 208 15.31 14.32 13.41
N ASN A 209 14.03 14.64 13.28
CA ASN A 209 13.31 15.85 13.68
C ASN A 209 11.87 15.53 13.22
N ASP A 210 10.99 14.90 13.98
CA ASP A 210 10.77 14.96 15.42
C ASP A 210 10.85 13.58 16.09
N GLU A 211 11.03 13.57 17.40
CA GLU A 211 10.96 12.37 18.23
C GLU A 211 9.54 11.80 18.18
N TYR A 212 9.27 10.91 17.22
CA TYR A 212 8.02 10.15 17.19
C TYR A 212 7.93 9.32 18.47
N ILE A 213 7.04 9.74 19.37
CA ILE A 213 6.67 8.98 20.56
C ILE A 213 5.62 7.97 20.12
N PRO A 214 5.92 6.66 20.11
CA PRO A 214 4.93 5.63 19.80
C PRO A 214 3.71 5.81 20.69
N ARG A 215 2.50 5.79 20.12
CA ARG A 215 1.27 5.85 20.92
C ARG A 215 0.90 4.42 21.31
N PRO A 216 1.07 4.02 22.58
CA PRO A 216 0.76 2.66 23.00
C PRO A 216 -0.71 2.34 22.70
N ILE A 217 -0.99 1.15 22.19
CA ILE A 217 -2.36 0.66 22.17
C ILE A 217 -2.75 0.38 23.62
N ASP A 218 -3.73 1.12 24.14
CA ASP A 218 -4.31 0.83 25.43
C ASP A 218 -5.06 -0.51 25.34
N ARG A 219 -4.67 -1.48 26.16
CA ARG A 219 -5.29 -2.80 26.24
C ARG A 219 -6.80 -2.71 26.55
N LYS A 220 -7.25 -1.62 27.19
CA LYS A 220 -8.68 -1.36 27.40
C LYS A 220 -9.46 -1.20 26.11
N LEU A 221 -8.81 -0.82 25.01
CA LEU A 221 -9.41 -0.74 23.68
C LEU A 221 -9.58 -2.12 23.03
N LEU A 222 -8.89 -3.15 23.54
CA LEU A 222 -8.99 -4.53 23.08
C LEU A 222 -9.49 -5.43 24.23
N PRO A 223 -10.73 -5.28 24.72
CA PRO A 223 -11.24 -6.05 25.86
C PRO A 223 -11.33 -7.55 25.57
N PHE A 224 -11.36 -7.93 24.29
CA PHE A 224 -11.33 -9.31 23.80
C PHE A 224 -9.91 -9.84 23.51
N TRP A 225 -8.85 -9.06 23.80
CA TRP A 225 -7.48 -9.49 23.54
C TRP A 225 -7.13 -10.78 24.27
N ASN A 226 -6.84 -11.82 23.48
CA ASN A 226 -6.50 -13.15 23.97
C ASN A 226 -5.36 -13.72 23.11
N ILE A 227 -4.21 -13.97 23.74
CA ILE A 227 -3.00 -14.45 23.04
C ILE A 227 -3.23 -15.81 22.36
N PRO A 228 -3.78 -16.84 23.02
CA PRO A 228 -4.12 -18.11 22.36
C PRO A 228 -5.01 -17.96 21.12
N GLU A 229 -6.06 -17.14 21.20
CA GLU A 229 -6.96 -16.91 20.07
C GLU A 229 -6.25 -16.17 18.93
N TYR A 230 -5.48 -15.12 19.26
CA TYR A 230 -4.69 -14.38 18.30
C TYR A 230 -3.67 -15.28 17.59
N LEU A 231 -2.96 -16.15 18.32
CA LEU A 231 -2.01 -17.10 17.76
C LEU A 231 -2.67 -18.10 16.81
N ARG A 232 -3.89 -18.55 17.12
CA ARG A 232 -4.68 -19.40 16.21
C ARG A 232 -5.00 -18.69 14.89
N ILE A 233 -5.38 -17.42 14.96
CA ILE A 233 -5.64 -16.59 13.76
C ILE A 233 -4.33 -16.38 12.99
N LEU A 234 -3.25 -16.01 13.67
CA LEU A 234 -1.93 -15.80 13.07
C LEU A 234 -1.39 -17.07 12.39
N ALA A 235 -1.70 -18.26 12.91
CA ALA A 235 -1.33 -19.54 12.31
C ALA A 235 -1.93 -19.73 10.90
N GLU A 236 -3.11 -19.18 10.63
CA GLU A 236 -3.72 -19.25 9.28
C GLU A 236 -3.00 -18.37 8.27
N HIS A 237 -2.30 -17.34 8.72
CA HIS A 237 -1.44 -16.52 7.87
C HIS A 237 -0.13 -17.23 7.50
N VAL A 238 0.28 -18.29 8.22
CA VAL A 238 1.56 -18.98 7.99
C VAL A 238 1.58 -19.70 6.64
N ASN A 239 2.57 -19.38 5.83
CA ASN A 239 2.73 -19.88 4.47
C ASN A 239 1.51 -19.58 3.58
N ALA A 240 0.61 -18.66 3.94
CA ALA A 240 -0.61 -18.35 3.19
C ALA A 240 -0.28 -18.03 1.70
N PRO A 241 -1.18 -18.35 0.77
CA PRO A 241 -0.94 -18.12 -0.65
C PRO A 241 -0.86 -16.63 -0.95
N THR A 242 0.36 -16.17 -1.21
CA THR A 242 0.66 -14.84 -1.72
C THR A 242 1.33 -15.01 -3.08
N HIS A 243 0.93 -14.19 -4.05
CA HIS A 243 1.17 -14.49 -5.48
C HIS A 243 2.67 -14.39 -5.84
N ASP A 244 3.43 -13.44 -5.27
CA ASP A 244 4.85 -13.21 -5.66
C ASP A 244 5.87 -13.03 -4.54
N TYR A 245 5.44 -13.02 -3.27
CA TYR A 245 6.32 -12.67 -2.15
C TYR A 245 5.94 -13.40 -0.88
N VAL A 246 6.91 -13.81 -0.08
CA VAL A 246 6.64 -14.56 1.15
C VAL A 246 6.50 -13.59 2.32
N GLU A 247 5.29 -13.36 2.81
CA GLU A 247 5.00 -12.48 3.96
C GLU A 247 5.09 -13.17 5.31
N SER A 248 4.92 -14.48 5.30
CA SER A 248 5.15 -15.32 6.46
C SER A 248 5.53 -16.71 6.00
N PHE A 249 6.36 -17.39 6.79
CA PHE A 249 6.72 -18.76 6.47
C PHE A 249 7.25 -19.50 7.69
N SER A 250 6.97 -20.80 7.73
CA SER A 250 7.57 -21.71 8.71
C SER A 250 8.96 -22.16 8.26
N THR A 251 9.72 -22.79 9.15
CA THR A 251 10.95 -23.53 8.82
C THR A 251 10.95 -24.86 9.54
N LYS A 252 11.73 -25.82 9.03
CA LYS A 252 11.91 -27.14 9.65
C LYS A 252 12.51 -27.07 11.06
N GLN A 253 13.15 -25.96 11.40
CA GLN A 253 13.69 -25.70 12.75
C GLN A 253 12.60 -25.30 13.76
N GLY A 254 11.32 -25.29 13.36
CA GLY A 254 10.22 -24.96 14.26
C GLY A 254 10.06 -23.46 14.52
N ILE A 255 10.51 -22.62 13.57
CA ILE A 255 10.34 -21.16 13.65
C ILE A 255 9.44 -20.69 12.51
N CYS A 256 8.48 -19.84 12.82
CA CYS A 256 7.67 -19.12 11.85
C CYS A 256 8.12 -17.66 11.81
N TYR A 257 8.50 -17.17 10.65
CA TYR A 257 8.91 -15.79 10.42
C TYR A 257 7.76 -15.00 9.85
N PHE A 258 7.54 -13.80 10.37
CA PHE A 258 6.47 -12.91 9.94
C PHE A 258 7.02 -11.52 9.64
N TYR A 259 6.52 -10.90 8.56
CA TYR A 259 6.64 -9.45 8.43
C TYR A 259 5.71 -8.76 9.43
N PRO A 260 6.09 -7.59 10.00
CA PRO A 260 5.26 -6.88 10.97
C PRO A 260 3.82 -6.61 10.52
N LYS A 261 3.60 -6.36 9.22
CA LYS A 261 2.26 -6.17 8.66
C LYS A 261 1.33 -7.38 8.83
N ILE A 262 1.87 -8.60 8.91
CA ILE A 262 1.05 -9.80 9.15
C ILE A 262 0.58 -9.86 10.60
N LEU A 263 1.36 -9.33 11.55
CA LEU A 263 0.91 -9.23 12.93
C LEU A 263 -0.30 -8.29 13.04
N PHE A 264 -0.27 -7.18 12.30
CA PHE A 264 -1.40 -6.27 12.18
C PHE A 264 -2.60 -6.92 11.47
N ALA A 265 -2.38 -7.61 10.35
CA ALA A 265 -3.46 -8.30 9.62
C ALA A 265 -4.18 -9.33 10.50
N ALA A 266 -3.44 -10.14 11.27
CA ALA A 266 -4.05 -11.08 12.21
C ALA A 266 -4.80 -10.38 13.36
N LEU A 267 -4.35 -9.20 13.79
CA LEU A 267 -5.04 -8.40 14.82
C LEU A 267 -6.34 -7.84 14.25
N HIS A 268 -6.32 -7.39 13.00
CA HIS A 268 -7.50 -6.94 12.27
C HIS A 268 -8.53 -8.06 12.15
N ASP A 269 -8.11 -9.27 11.79
CA ASP A 269 -8.99 -10.45 11.73
C ASP A 269 -9.59 -10.78 13.11
N LEU A 270 -8.79 -10.67 14.18
CA LEU A 270 -9.29 -10.83 15.55
C LEU A 270 -10.39 -9.80 15.89
N CYS A 271 -10.16 -8.51 15.58
CA CYS A 271 -11.16 -7.46 15.80
C CYS A 271 -12.45 -7.72 15.01
N THR A 272 -12.30 -8.19 13.77
CA THR A 272 -13.41 -8.53 12.88
C THR A 272 -14.24 -9.69 13.45
N ASN A 273 -13.58 -10.76 13.94
CA ASN A 273 -14.25 -11.92 14.53
C ASN A 273 -15.07 -11.56 15.78
N HIS A 274 -14.59 -10.59 16.57
CA HIS A 274 -15.30 -10.09 17.75
C HIS A 274 -16.32 -8.99 17.44
N ARG A 275 -16.54 -8.65 16.14
CA ARG A 275 -17.41 -7.55 15.67
C ARG A 275 -17.10 -6.22 16.36
N SER A 276 -15.85 -6.02 16.75
CA SER A 276 -15.41 -4.80 17.42
C SER A 276 -14.78 -3.88 16.40
N ILE A 277 -15.49 -2.81 16.08
CA ILE A 277 -14.99 -1.74 15.22
C ILE A 277 -14.14 -0.80 16.08
N ILE A 278 -12.82 -1.03 16.10
CA ILE A 278 -11.90 -0.06 16.69
C ILE A 278 -11.51 0.89 15.57
N ALA A 279 -12.19 2.02 15.48
CA ALA A 279 -11.96 3.05 14.47
C ALA A 279 -10.46 3.42 14.33
N ASP A 280 -9.72 3.46 15.44
CA ASP A 280 -8.29 3.75 15.50
C ASP A 280 -7.37 2.68 14.86
N ILE A 281 -7.87 1.46 14.66
CA ILE A 281 -7.15 0.34 14.02
C ILE A 281 -7.54 0.23 12.55
N TRP A 282 -8.80 0.50 12.20
CA TRP A 282 -9.32 0.36 10.83
C TRP A 282 -8.94 1.51 9.88
N SER A 283 -8.80 2.74 10.38
CA SER A 283 -8.30 3.87 9.59
C SER A 283 -6.81 4.15 9.81
N ALA A 284 -6.06 3.15 10.29
CA ALA A 284 -4.69 3.32 10.76
C ALA A 284 -3.76 3.73 9.61
N SER A 285 -3.13 4.91 9.76
CA SER A 285 -1.91 5.26 9.03
C SER A 285 -0.86 4.16 9.23
N GLU A 286 0.15 4.09 8.35
CA GLU A 286 1.26 3.14 8.51
C GLU A 286 1.89 3.19 9.89
N GLN A 287 2.01 4.40 10.46
CA GLN A 287 2.45 4.62 11.83
C GLN A 287 1.60 3.85 12.85
N ARG A 288 0.26 3.89 12.72
CA ARG A 288 -0.63 3.16 13.62
C ARG A 288 -0.62 1.65 13.39
N GLN A 289 -0.44 1.21 12.15
CA GLN A 289 -0.23 -0.22 11.86
C GLN A 289 1.07 -0.71 12.50
N SER A 290 2.13 0.11 12.46
CA SER A 290 3.41 -0.16 13.11
C SER A 290 3.29 -0.16 14.65
N ASP A 291 2.55 0.78 15.24
CA ASP A 291 2.26 0.79 16.68
C ASP A 291 1.49 -0.46 17.10
N ALA A 292 0.50 -0.87 16.31
CA ALA A 292 -0.29 -2.07 16.55
C ALA A 292 0.53 -3.35 16.44
N ALA A 293 1.34 -3.48 15.39
CA ALA A 293 2.28 -4.58 15.24
C ALA A 293 3.29 -4.61 16.41
N SER A 294 3.74 -3.45 16.88
CA SER A 294 4.67 -3.33 18.02
C SER A 294 4.01 -3.74 19.35
N PHE A 295 2.75 -3.34 19.58
CA PHE A 295 1.95 -3.77 20.73
C PHE A 295 1.83 -5.30 20.75
N VAL A 296 1.38 -5.89 19.63
CA VAL A 296 1.23 -7.35 19.50
C VAL A 296 2.56 -8.05 19.71
N ALA A 297 3.63 -7.58 19.08
CA ALA A 297 4.94 -8.19 19.22
C ALA A 297 5.47 -8.10 20.66
N GLY A 298 5.14 -7.02 21.38
CA GLY A 298 5.42 -6.90 22.82
C GLY A 298 4.64 -7.92 23.66
N GLU A 299 3.35 -8.11 23.40
CA GLU A 299 2.52 -9.10 24.08
C GLU A 299 3.00 -10.54 23.80
N LEU A 300 3.40 -10.82 22.56
CA LEU A 300 3.97 -12.11 22.17
C LEU A 300 5.36 -12.36 22.80
N LEU A 301 6.17 -11.31 22.96
CA LEU A 301 7.44 -11.38 23.68
C LEU A 301 7.19 -11.73 25.15
N ALA A 302 6.25 -11.05 25.80
CA ALA A 302 5.88 -11.31 27.20
C ALA A 302 5.33 -12.73 27.41
N ALA A 303 4.64 -13.29 26.41
CA ALA A 303 4.17 -14.68 26.43
C ALA A 303 5.26 -15.74 26.09
N GLY A 304 6.48 -15.31 25.78
CA GLY A 304 7.58 -16.21 25.40
C GLY A 304 7.47 -16.80 23.99
N ALA A 305 6.53 -16.32 23.18
CA ALA A 305 6.29 -16.86 21.84
C ALA A 305 7.40 -16.47 20.84
N ILE A 306 8.05 -15.32 21.05
CA ILE A 306 9.15 -14.83 20.20
C ILE A 306 10.44 -15.61 20.46
N ALA A 307 11.10 -16.05 19.39
CA ALA A 307 12.41 -16.70 19.46
C ALA A 307 13.53 -15.67 19.68
N THR A 308 13.66 -15.21 20.93
CA THR A 308 14.60 -14.15 21.35
C THR A 308 16.05 -14.51 21.13
N ASP A 309 16.39 -15.79 21.06
CA ASP A 309 17.72 -16.30 20.72
C ASP A 309 18.17 -15.97 19.28
N LEU A 310 17.24 -15.58 18.41
CA LEU A 310 17.50 -15.26 17.01
C LEU A 310 17.55 -13.76 16.72
N ILE A 311 17.33 -12.90 17.73
CA ILE A 311 17.22 -11.44 17.56
C ILE A 311 18.03 -10.69 18.62
N PRO A 312 18.36 -9.40 18.40
CA PRO A 312 19.07 -8.62 19.41
C PRO A 312 18.29 -8.50 20.72
N PRO A 313 18.97 -8.42 21.89
CA PRO A 313 18.33 -8.24 23.18
C PRO A 313 17.41 -7.02 23.23
N GLY A 314 16.25 -7.16 23.89
CA GLY A 314 15.27 -6.08 24.06
C GLY A 314 14.49 -5.72 22.79
N ARG A 315 14.57 -6.53 21.73
CA ARG A 315 13.80 -6.36 20.49
C ARG A 315 12.72 -7.42 20.37
N THR A 316 11.73 -7.13 19.53
CA THR A 316 10.66 -8.05 19.14
C THR A 316 10.85 -8.61 17.73
N GLY A 317 11.88 -8.15 17.01
CA GLY A 317 12.24 -8.63 15.66
C GLY A 317 13.70 -8.32 15.34
N GLY A 318 14.16 -8.78 14.18
CA GLY A 318 15.54 -8.62 13.74
C GLY A 318 15.67 -8.65 12.23
N MET A 319 16.88 -8.33 11.74
CA MET A 319 17.22 -8.43 10.32
C MET A 319 17.69 -9.84 10.00
N PHE A 320 17.16 -10.42 8.92
CA PHE A 320 17.46 -11.78 8.48
C PHE A 320 17.77 -11.83 6.99
N TRP A 321 18.67 -12.75 6.62
CA TRP A 321 18.87 -13.19 5.25
C TRP A 321 17.94 -14.37 4.96
N ILE A 322 17.15 -14.26 3.88
CA ILE A 322 16.33 -15.37 3.37
C ILE A 322 17.06 -16.00 2.19
N ASN A 323 17.44 -17.27 2.31
CA ASN A 323 18.15 -17.99 1.26
C ASN A 323 17.20 -18.94 0.51
N PHE A 324 17.19 -18.83 -0.81
CA PHE A 324 16.35 -19.66 -1.67
C PHE A 324 17.16 -20.78 -2.34
N LYS A 325 16.58 -21.96 -2.51
CA LYS A 325 17.16 -23.11 -3.21
C LYS A 325 17.59 -22.71 -4.61
N GLY A 326 18.84 -23.01 -4.94
CA GLY A 326 19.44 -22.72 -6.25
C GLY A 326 19.92 -21.27 -6.43
N ARG A 327 19.87 -20.42 -5.40
CA ARG A 327 20.53 -19.09 -5.43
C ARG A 327 21.81 -19.10 -4.59
N VAL A 328 22.90 -18.58 -5.16
CA VAL A 328 24.23 -18.52 -4.52
C VAL A 328 24.36 -17.30 -3.58
N VAL A 329 23.54 -16.27 -3.78
CA VAL A 329 23.59 -15.03 -3.00
C VAL A 329 22.25 -14.79 -2.28
N PRO A 330 22.25 -14.42 -0.98
CA PRO A 330 21.04 -14.07 -0.26
C PRO A 330 20.29 -12.91 -0.95
N SER A 331 18.98 -13.03 -1.08
CA SER A 331 18.15 -11.99 -1.67
C SER A 331 17.78 -10.95 -0.61
N ARG A 332 18.64 -9.96 -0.37
CA ARG A 332 18.42 -8.82 0.55
C ARG A 332 18.14 -9.20 2.02
N THR A 333 18.30 -8.23 2.91
CA THR A 333 17.97 -8.37 4.33
C THR A 333 16.51 -7.98 4.56
N HIS A 334 15.84 -8.71 5.44
CA HIS A 334 14.43 -8.52 5.75
C HIS A 334 14.23 -8.40 7.26
N TYR A 335 13.44 -7.43 7.69
CA TYR A 335 13.05 -7.32 9.10
C TYR A 335 11.89 -8.27 9.37
N LEU A 336 12.12 -9.26 10.23
CA LEU A 336 11.15 -10.31 10.54
C LEU A 336 10.98 -10.46 12.04
N VAL A 337 9.79 -10.89 12.45
CA VAL A 337 9.46 -11.32 13.80
C VAL A 337 9.47 -12.84 13.83
N PRO A 338 10.45 -13.48 14.50
CA PRO A 338 10.51 -14.94 14.61
C PRO A 338 9.66 -15.43 15.79
N ILE A 339 8.68 -16.27 15.51
CA ILE A 339 7.77 -16.88 16.49
C ILE A 339 8.00 -18.38 16.50
N ARG A 340 8.06 -18.99 17.69
CA ARG A 340 8.19 -20.45 17.83
C ARG A 340 6.92 -21.13 17.34
N ALA A 341 7.06 -22.07 16.42
CA ALA A 341 5.92 -22.76 15.79
C ALA A 341 5.05 -23.51 16.79
N THR A 342 5.59 -23.94 17.93
CA THR A 342 4.87 -24.60 19.03
C THR A 342 3.76 -23.74 19.65
N TYR A 343 3.82 -22.41 19.48
CA TYR A 343 2.76 -21.50 19.89
C TYR A 343 1.64 -21.34 18.85
N LEU A 344 1.89 -21.76 17.61
CA LEU A 344 0.97 -21.61 16.48
C LEU A 344 0.28 -22.93 16.13
N THR A 345 0.99 -24.04 16.30
CA THR A 345 0.48 -25.37 15.98
C THR A 345 1.19 -26.46 16.78
N SER A 346 0.52 -27.59 16.97
CA SER A 346 1.11 -28.84 17.42
C SER A 346 1.65 -29.71 16.27
N ASP A 347 1.30 -29.40 15.02
CA ASP A 347 1.69 -30.15 13.82
C ASP A 347 2.51 -29.27 12.87
N LEU A 348 3.83 -29.21 13.10
CA LEU A 348 4.75 -28.47 12.22
C LEU A 348 4.74 -29.01 10.78
N ASP A 349 4.54 -30.31 10.60
CA ASP A 349 4.49 -30.93 9.28
C ASP A 349 3.27 -30.43 8.49
N LEU A 350 2.17 -30.13 9.16
CA LEU A 350 1.02 -29.48 8.52
C LEU A 350 1.41 -28.13 7.92
N LEU A 351 2.15 -27.29 8.66
CA LEU A 351 2.61 -26.00 8.15
C LEU A 351 3.59 -26.16 6.97
N GLU A 352 4.54 -27.10 7.06
CA GLU A 352 5.48 -27.36 5.98
C GLU A 352 4.79 -27.92 4.72
N ARG A 353 3.77 -28.77 4.88
CA ARG A 353 2.96 -29.28 3.75
C ARG A 353 2.22 -28.17 3.02
N ARG A 354 1.74 -27.13 3.74
CA ARG A 354 1.09 -25.95 3.12
C ARG A 354 2.01 -25.22 2.14
N LYS A 355 3.34 -25.40 2.19
CA LYS A 355 4.28 -24.74 1.26
C LYS A 355 4.28 -25.29 -0.16
N LYS A 356 3.72 -26.48 -0.42
CA LYS A 356 3.88 -27.18 -1.70
C LYS A 356 3.47 -26.27 -2.87
N TRP A 357 4.36 -26.14 -3.87
CA TRP A 357 4.22 -25.25 -5.04
C TRP A 357 4.32 -23.74 -4.77
N ARG A 358 4.76 -23.31 -3.58
CA ARG A 358 4.87 -21.88 -3.19
C ARG A 358 6.33 -21.39 -3.18
N LEU A 359 6.52 -20.07 -3.24
CA LEU A 359 7.84 -19.44 -3.07
C LEU A 359 8.48 -19.80 -1.72
N SER A 360 7.67 -20.00 -0.67
CA SER A 360 8.12 -20.46 0.65
C SER A 360 8.70 -21.89 0.64
N ALA A 361 8.32 -22.77 -0.30
CA ALA A 361 8.94 -24.09 -0.47
C ALA A 361 10.38 -24.02 -1.00
N ARG A 362 10.72 -22.88 -1.62
CA ARG A 362 12.05 -22.60 -2.12
C ARG A 362 12.96 -22.03 -1.04
N ILE A 363 12.47 -21.72 0.16
CA ILE A 363 13.34 -21.26 1.26
C ILE A 363 14.18 -22.45 1.75
N SER A 364 15.49 -22.28 1.74
CA SER A 364 16.48 -23.26 2.21
C SER A 364 16.75 -23.08 3.70
N TYR A 365 17.15 -21.87 4.09
CA TYR A 365 17.47 -21.50 5.46
C TYR A 365 17.38 -19.98 5.64
N VAL A 366 17.21 -19.57 6.90
CA VAL A 366 17.20 -18.17 7.32
C VAL A 366 18.35 -17.94 8.28
N THR A 367 19.06 -16.82 8.12
CA THR A 367 20.22 -16.50 8.97
C THR A 367 20.06 -15.11 9.57
N PRO A 368 20.17 -14.95 10.91
CA PRO A 368 20.22 -13.62 11.52
C PRO A 368 21.38 -12.80 10.96
N VAL A 369 21.13 -11.53 10.67
CA VAL A 369 22.20 -10.57 10.36
C VAL A 369 22.88 -10.20 11.67
N LYS A 370 24.10 -10.69 11.89
CA LYS A 370 24.89 -10.24 13.04
C LYS A 370 25.18 -8.75 12.88
N PRO A 371 24.96 -7.91 13.90
CA PRO A 371 25.38 -6.53 13.84
C PRO A 371 26.89 -6.51 13.60
N SER A 372 27.34 -5.78 12.58
CA SER A 372 28.75 -5.49 12.38
C SER A 372 29.24 -4.81 13.65
N VAL A 373 30.05 -5.51 14.45
CA VAL A 373 30.81 -4.87 15.51
C VAL A 373 31.76 -3.91 14.78
N ASN A 374 31.42 -2.62 14.77
CA ASN A 374 32.44 -1.62 14.55
C ASN A 374 33.42 -1.81 15.71
N VAL A 375 34.50 -2.54 15.45
CA VAL A 375 35.71 -2.45 16.25
C VAL A 375 36.09 -0.99 16.14
N LEU A 376 35.71 -0.21 17.15
CA LEU A 376 36.33 1.08 17.40
C LEU A 376 37.82 0.77 17.37
N ARG A 377 38.52 1.33 16.36
CA ARG A 377 39.97 1.45 16.43
C ARG A 377 40.24 2.14 17.75
N GLU A 378 40.72 1.38 18.72
CA GLU A 378 41.36 1.92 19.91
C GLU A 378 42.39 2.91 19.39
N GLY A 379 42.13 4.19 19.66
CA GLY A 379 43.12 5.23 19.46
C GLY A 379 44.28 4.87 20.36
N GLY A 380 45.36 4.38 19.75
CA GLY A 380 46.63 4.24 20.42
C GLY A 380 46.99 5.57 21.06
N SER A 381 47.10 5.54 22.38
CA SER A 381 47.81 6.50 23.18
C SER A 381 49.23 6.63 22.62
N HIS A 382 49.51 7.75 21.96
CA HIS A 382 50.88 8.25 21.95
C HIS A 382 50.98 9.29 23.06
N GLU A 383 51.68 8.86 24.09
CA GLU A 383 52.25 9.68 25.15
C GLU A 383 53.14 10.76 24.52
N ASP A 384 52.81 12.02 24.81
CA ASP A 384 53.77 13.12 24.77
C ASP A 384 54.53 13.08 26.11
N GLU A 385 55.75 12.55 26.08
CA GLU A 385 56.78 12.85 27.08
C GLU A 385 58.02 13.40 26.33
N SER A 386 58.23 14.70 26.52
CA SER A 386 59.53 15.38 26.71
C SER A 386 60.78 14.82 26.03
N GLU A 387 61.34 15.59 25.08
CA GLU A 387 62.62 16.30 25.25
C GLU A 387 62.76 17.46 24.24
#